data_AF-A0A3D3XCH8-F1
#
_entry.id   AF-A0A3D3XCH8-F1
#
_cell.length_a   1.000
_cell.length_b   1.000
_cell.length_c   1.000
_cell.angle_alpha   90.00
_cell.angle_beta   90.00
_cell.angle_gamma   90.00
#
_symmetry.space_group_name_H-M   'P 1'
#
loop_
_entity.id
_entity.type
_entity.pdbx_description
1 polymer ?
#
loop_
_entity_poly.entity_id
_entity_poly.type
_entity_poly.pdbx_seq_one_letter_code
_entity_poly.pdbx_strand_id
1 'polypeptide(L)'
;TTPDNDPQWLYGMRLALRNQLRDEDSWHSLMGYDFSEIDAERIADVAMAIPSESAGDFLVWMASKHEVKEDSLLQFFRHAARYASREQLNNLAHLVPRKFPNKSELQLELFQSVRQGLLERGEGMSPSILNWGSQMVRQIMQKNITSGETWSYHTIDGVKNTPNPWFLQVRSSADGDRDSTFICSLPAGGESYTGILRSPIFKCPEQMSFHLAGHDGYPDNPRQKKNGLRLVDSISGQVLQEAYAPRNDTAQPYTWNLLEFTGRNVFLEIIDADEGAAYAWLALGRLKPEVIPFPELSPNEEGKRLVSAAQLAGELRLNQYIPNLKEWIVGPVPDASVSIAAAKALSRLDEANLPARLSDLLQHSGKLGTAITALRKAMIAETHTTQRALLSEMVGMLPLRYQQEVMNLLSNHATSTGWLVTQIKEGRLSPLTLRNQVAYSKMESVVSGDVKILLKEWKDSLPAPNHLLQDLIERRSEGFDFQNANLTNGRALFELACSQCHQIAGEGALIGPQLDGVASRGVARLIEDILAPSRNMDPAFQVYLITMADGEVISGMPRREQGNAFVLADASGQELTVNLSNIRTRNLVSQSLMPDNFDELFDDQQFTDLVGFLLHDSSH
;
A
#
# COMPACT_ATOMS: atom_id res chain seq x y z
N THR A 1 -29.19 -9.99 49.03
CA THR A 1 -28.27 -8.93 48.57
C THR A 1 -27.04 -9.59 47.99
N THR A 2 -27.09 -9.90 46.70
CA THR A 2 -25.94 -10.41 45.96
C THR A 2 -25.08 -9.22 45.55
N PRO A 3 -23.74 -9.28 45.64
CA PRO A 3 -22.88 -8.17 45.24
C PRO A 3 -22.96 -7.95 43.73
N ASP A 4 -22.97 -6.69 43.29
CA ASP A 4 -23.12 -6.28 41.89
C ASP A 4 -22.00 -6.77 40.94
N ASN A 5 -20.99 -7.48 41.45
CA ASN A 5 -19.74 -7.82 40.75
C ASN A 5 -19.35 -9.31 40.81
N ASP A 6 -20.26 -10.26 41.02
CA ASP A 6 -19.94 -11.69 40.89
C ASP A 6 -20.03 -12.14 39.40
N PRO A 7 -18.90 -12.38 38.70
CA PRO A 7 -18.91 -12.70 37.28
C PRO A 7 -19.52 -14.09 37.00
N GLN A 8 -19.42 -15.01 37.95
CA GLN A 8 -19.93 -16.38 37.80
C GLN A 8 -21.46 -16.41 37.95
N TRP A 9 -22.00 -15.60 38.87
CA TRP A 9 -23.44 -15.43 39.01
C TRP A 9 -24.06 -14.72 37.81
N LEU A 10 -23.43 -13.63 37.32
CA LEU A 10 -23.86 -12.94 36.09
C LEU A 10 -23.86 -13.86 34.88
N TYR A 11 -22.82 -14.69 34.72
CA TYR A 11 -22.76 -15.70 33.66
C TYR A 11 -23.89 -16.72 33.80
N GLY A 12 -24.15 -17.22 35.01
CA GLY A 12 -25.24 -18.16 35.29
C GLY A 12 -26.63 -17.59 34.95
N MET A 13 -26.88 -16.31 35.29
CA MET A 13 -28.12 -15.62 34.91
C MET A 13 -28.26 -15.47 33.40
N ARG A 14 -27.20 -15.04 32.71
CA ARG A 14 -27.20 -14.93 31.24
C ARG A 14 -27.50 -16.27 30.57
N LEU A 15 -26.93 -17.35 31.10
CA LEU A 15 -27.18 -18.71 30.61
C LEU A 15 -28.63 -19.15 30.83
N ALA A 16 -29.18 -18.89 32.02
CA ALA A 16 -30.56 -19.21 32.36
C ALA A 16 -31.55 -18.41 31.49
N LEU A 17 -31.31 -17.11 31.30
CA LEU A 17 -32.11 -16.26 30.42
C LEU A 17 -32.02 -16.77 28.97
N ARG A 18 -30.82 -17.02 28.46
CA ARG A 18 -30.62 -17.56 27.10
C ARG A 18 -31.42 -18.84 26.87
N ASN A 19 -31.44 -19.75 27.83
CA ASN A 19 -32.14 -21.02 27.70
C ASN A 19 -33.67 -20.85 27.70
N GLN A 20 -34.21 -19.87 28.41
CA GLN A 20 -35.64 -19.51 28.32
C GLN A 20 -35.97 -18.90 26.97
N LEU A 21 -35.09 -18.02 26.46
CA LEU A 21 -35.26 -17.35 25.17
C LEU A 21 -35.00 -18.25 23.94
N ARG A 22 -34.69 -19.54 24.13
CA ARG A 22 -34.65 -20.51 23.02
C ARG A 22 -36.04 -20.91 22.53
N ASP A 23 -37.06 -20.67 23.32
CA ASP A 23 -38.45 -20.90 22.97
C ASP A 23 -39.00 -19.70 22.16
N GLU A 24 -39.55 -19.98 20.98
CA GLU A 24 -39.98 -18.94 20.03
C GLU A 24 -41.15 -18.09 20.58
N ASP A 25 -42.04 -18.70 21.37
CA ASP A 25 -43.19 -18.02 21.98
C ASP A 25 -42.78 -16.98 23.04
N SER A 26 -41.61 -17.17 23.66
CA SER A 26 -41.07 -16.25 24.67
C SER A 26 -40.75 -14.86 24.08
N TRP A 27 -40.35 -14.79 22.81
CA TRP A 27 -40.01 -13.53 22.15
C TRP A 27 -41.20 -12.62 21.91
N HIS A 28 -42.35 -13.19 21.55
CA HIS A 28 -43.59 -12.43 21.35
C HIS A 28 -44.03 -11.70 22.62
N SER A 29 -43.86 -12.37 23.78
CA SER A 29 -44.18 -11.78 25.08
C SER A 29 -43.20 -10.66 25.45
N LEU A 30 -41.92 -10.79 25.07
CA LEU A 30 -40.89 -9.79 25.35
C LEU A 30 -41.05 -8.53 24.51
N MET A 31 -41.33 -8.63 23.21
CA MET A 31 -41.49 -7.46 22.34
C MET A 31 -42.69 -6.56 22.71
N GLY A 32 -43.61 -7.06 23.55
CA GLY A 32 -44.74 -6.30 24.11
C GLY A 32 -44.45 -5.64 25.46
N TYR A 33 -43.26 -5.83 26.04
CA TYR A 33 -42.87 -5.31 27.34
C TYR A 33 -42.07 -4.01 27.21
N ASP A 34 -42.27 -3.08 28.15
CA ASP A 34 -41.53 -1.81 28.21
C ASP A 34 -40.31 -1.98 29.10
N PHE A 35 -39.14 -2.20 28.50
CA PHE A 35 -37.89 -2.40 29.22
C PHE A 35 -37.22 -1.07 29.57
N SER A 36 -36.48 -1.07 30.69
CA SER A 36 -35.45 -0.05 30.88
C SER A 36 -34.34 -0.22 29.82
N GLU A 37 -33.62 0.85 29.48
CA GLU A 37 -32.49 0.81 28.53
C GLU A 37 -31.46 -0.26 28.93
N ILE A 38 -31.18 -0.40 30.23
CA ILE A 38 -30.21 -1.37 30.76
C ILE A 38 -30.70 -2.81 30.58
N ASP A 39 -32.00 -3.06 30.81
CA ASP A 39 -32.57 -4.40 30.63
C ASP A 39 -32.63 -4.77 29.15
N ALA A 40 -32.98 -3.82 28.28
CA ALA A 40 -32.97 -4.01 26.84
C ALA A 40 -31.58 -4.37 26.31
N GLU A 41 -30.52 -3.65 26.73
CA GLU A 41 -29.12 -3.94 26.37
C GLU A 41 -28.71 -5.35 26.83
N ARG A 42 -29.07 -5.74 28.06
CA ARG A 42 -28.75 -7.07 28.62
C ARG A 42 -29.48 -8.21 27.91
N ILE A 43 -30.74 -8.00 27.50
CA ILE A 43 -31.50 -9.01 26.75
C ILE A 43 -30.95 -9.12 25.33
N ALA A 44 -30.57 -8.01 24.70
CA ALA A 44 -29.94 -8.00 23.38
C ALA A 44 -28.59 -8.74 23.36
N ASP A 45 -27.76 -8.56 24.39
CA ASP A 45 -26.52 -9.33 24.58
C ASP A 45 -26.78 -10.84 24.59
N VAL A 46 -27.86 -11.27 25.26
CA VAL A 46 -28.27 -12.67 25.31
C VAL A 46 -28.85 -13.15 23.97
N ALA A 47 -29.61 -12.30 23.27
CA ALA A 47 -30.20 -12.62 21.97
C ALA A 47 -29.13 -12.94 20.91
N MET A 48 -27.97 -12.26 20.95
CA MET A 48 -26.83 -12.59 20.06
C MET A 48 -26.31 -14.02 20.22
N ALA A 49 -26.56 -14.67 21.36
CA ALA A 49 -26.16 -16.06 21.58
C ALA A 49 -27.19 -17.09 21.05
N ILE A 50 -28.26 -16.63 20.39
CA ILE A 50 -29.38 -17.46 19.95
C ILE A 50 -29.55 -17.32 18.42
N PRO A 51 -29.20 -18.35 17.64
CA PRO A 51 -29.24 -18.31 16.18
C PRO A 51 -30.65 -18.61 15.65
N SER A 52 -31.61 -17.73 15.92
CA SER A 52 -33.04 -17.89 15.57
C SER A 52 -33.63 -16.62 14.96
N GLU A 53 -34.70 -16.77 14.19
CA GLU A 53 -35.40 -15.66 13.54
C GLU A 53 -35.90 -14.63 14.56
N SER A 54 -36.60 -15.05 15.62
CA SER A 54 -37.15 -14.14 16.62
C SER A 54 -36.09 -13.37 17.40
N ALA A 55 -34.92 -13.97 17.63
CA ALA A 55 -33.79 -13.28 18.25
C ALA A 55 -33.22 -12.19 17.31
N GLY A 56 -33.12 -12.49 16.01
CA GLY A 56 -32.76 -11.49 15.00
C GLY A 56 -33.77 -10.35 14.93
N ASP A 57 -35.06 -10.67 14.90
CA ASP A 57 -36.15 -9.69 14.86
C ASP A 57 -36.17 -8.81 16.11
N PHE A 58 -35.93 -9.40 17.28
CA PHE A 58 -35.82 -8.68 18.54
C PHE A 58 -34.71 -7.64 18.50
N LEU A 59 -33.54 -7.97 17.95
CA LEU A 59 -32.42 -7.04 17.84
C LEU A 59 -32.74 -5.84 16.94
N VAL A 60 -33.49 -6.05 15.85
CA VAL A 60 -33.99 -4.96 14.99
C VAL A 60 -35.00 -4.09 15.74
N TRP A 61 -35.96 -4.71 16.40
CA TRP A 61 -36.96 -4.02 17.21
C TRP A 61 -36.30 -3.18 18.31
N MET A 62 -35.38 -3.75 19.07
CA MET A 62 -34.67 -3.11 20.17
C MET A 62 -33.89 -1.90 19.65
N ALA A 63 -33.12 -2.06 18.57
CA ALA A 63 -32.41 -0.96 17.92
C ALA A 63 -33.36 0.12 17.35
N SER A 64 -34.63 -0.20 17.10
CA SER A 64 -35.63 0.79 16.68
C SER A 64 -36.23 1.60 17.83
N LYS A 65 -36.33 1.00 19.03
CA LYS A 65 -37.02 1.57 20.20
C LYS A 65 -36.10 2.25 21.20
N HIS A 66 -34.88 1.75 21.35
CA HIS A 66 -33.95 2.14 22.41
C HIS A 66 -32.68 2.79 21.86
N GLU A 67 -31.93 3.48 22.73
CA GLU A 67 -30.61 3.97 22.40
C GLU A 67 -29.57 2.88 22.62
N VAL A 68 -28.76 2.62 21.60
CA VAL A 68 -27.79 1.53 21.60
C VAL A 68 -26.45 2.10 21.21
N LYS A 69 -25.41 1.66 21.91
CA LYS A 69 -24.02 2.01 21.58
C LYS A 69 -23.68 1.54 20.17
N GLU A 70 -22.91 2.36 19.45
CA GLU A 70 -22.57 2.13 18.04
C GLU A 70 -21.87 0.78 17.82
N ASP A 71 -20.91 0.42 18.68
CA ASP A 71 -20.23 -0.87 18.62
C ASP A 71 -21.19 -2.07 18.76
N SER A 72 -22.18 -1.95 19.63
CA SER A 72 -23.20 -2.99 19.84
C SER A 72 -24.13 -3.10 18.64
N LEU A 73 -24.50 -1.96 18.01
CA LEU A 73 -25.34 -1.95 16.81
C LEU A 73 -24.71 -2.71 15.64
N LEU A 74 -23.39 -2.60 15.46
CA LEU A 74 -22.67 -3.35 14.42
C LEU A 74 -22.85 -4.86 14.59
N GLN A 75 -22.69 -5.35 15.82
CA GLN A 75 -22.86 -6.77 16.15
C GLN A 75 -24.31 -7.22 16.00
N PHE A 76 -25.25 -6.41 16.51
CA PHE A 76 -26.68 -6.70 16.43
C PHE A 76 -27.17 -6.80 14.99
N PHE A 77 -26.77 -5.88 14.11
CA PHE A 77 -27.22 -5.88 12.72
C PHE A 77 -26.58 -6.97 11.88
N ARG A 78 -25.34 -7.38 12.18
CA ARG A 78 -24.74 -8.58 11.58
C ARG A 78 -25.51 -9.84 11.97
N HIS A 79 -25.87 -9.98 13.26
CA HIS A 79 -26.67 -11.12 13.74
C HIS A 79 -28.08 -11.11 13.14
N ALA A 80 -28.75 -9.96 13.14
CA ALA A 80 -30.07 -9.80 12.53
C ALA A 80 -30.01 -10.14 11.04
N ALA A 81 -29.02 -9.64 10.29
CA ALA A 81 -28.84 -10.00 8.88
C ALA A 81 -28.71 -11.52 8.64
N ARG A 82 -28.09 -12.24 9.59
CA ARG A 82 -27.91 -13.69 9.51
C ARG A 82 -29.20 -14.48 9.78
N TYR A 83 -30.07 -13.99 10.66
CA TYR A 83 -31.19 -14.79 11.19
C TYR A 83 -32.59 -14.18 11.07
N ALA A 84 -32.72 -12.85 11.11
CA ALA A 84 -34.00 -12.14 11.17
C ALA A 84 -34.91 -12.42 9.96
N SER A 85 -36.21 -12.17 10.12
CA SER A 85 -37.20 -12.28 9.06
C SER A 85 -36.93 -11.27 7.95
N ARG A 86 -37.36 -11.60 6.72
CA ARG A 86 -37.20 -10.69 5.57
C ARG A 86 -37.89 -9.34 5.77
N GLU A 87 -38.99 -9.33 6.54
CA GLU A 87 -39.68 -8.10 6.91
C GLU A 87 -38.77 -7.20 7.75
N GLN A 88 -38.14 -7.73 8.80
CA GLN A 88 -37.25 -6.94 9.64
C GLN A 88 -35.96 -6.52 8.92
N LEU A 89 -35.44 -7.34 8.00
CA LEU A 89 -34.33 -6.93 7.14
C LEU A 89 -34.68 -5.74 6.24
N ASN A 90 -35.91 -5.68 5.72
CA ASN A 90 -36.38 -4.52 4.97
C ASN A 90 -36.56 -3.31 5.90
N ASN A 91 -37.07 -3.51 7.11
CA ASN A 91 -37.21 -2.45 8.11
C ASN A 91 -35.85 -1.84 8.48
N LEU A 92 -34.80 -2.66 8.63
CA LEU A 92 -33.43 -2.20 8.88
C LEU A 92 -32.95 -1.18 7.83
N ALA A 93 -33.19 -1.47 6.54
CA ALA A 93 -32.77 -0.60 5.45
C ALA A 93 -33.45 0.79 5.48
N HIS A 94 -34.63 0.91 6.11
CA HIS A 94 -35.34 2.17 6.31
C HIS A 94 -35.01 2.83 7.66
N LEU A 95 -34.78 2.01 8.70
CA LEU A 95 -34.47 2.45 10.05
C LEU A 95 -33.15 3.23 10.10
N VAL A 96 -32.10 2.68 9.50
CA VAL A 96 -30.73 3.22 9.64
C VAL A 96 -30.61 4.64 9.09
N PRO A 97 -31.01 4.95 7.83
CA PRO A 97 -30.96 6.32 7.33
C PRO A 97 -31.83 7.30 8.13
N ARG A 98 -32.97 6.84 8.66
CA ARG A 98 -33.90 7.68 9.45
C ARG A 98 -33.36 7.99 10.85
N LYS A 99 -32.74 7.00 11.50
CA LYS A 99 -32.23 7.14 12.88
C LYS A 99 -30.88 7.85 12.92
N PHE A 100 -30.09 7.74 11.86
CA PHE A 100 -28.73 8.27 11.80
C PHE A 100 -28.49 9.23 10.62
N PRO A 101 -29.36 10.23 10.36
CA PRO A 101 -29.35 11.01 9.12
C PRO A 101 -28.03 11.75 8.85
N ASN A 102 -27.29 12.12 9.90
CA ASN A 102 -26.04 12.88 9.82
C ASN A 102 -24.79 12.05 10.19
N LYS A 103 -24.91 10.71 10.33
CA LYS A 103 -23.78 9.83 10.65
C LYS A 103 -23.50 8.89 9.47
N SER A 104 -22.97 9.46 8.37
CA SER A 104 -22.76 8.72 7.12
C SER A 104 -21.80 7.54 7.28
N GLU A 105 -20.79 7.72 8.13
CA GLU A 105 -19.75 6.75 8.46
C GLU A 105 -20.36 5.56 9.19
N LEU A 106 -21.13 5.82 10.26
CA LEU A 106 -21.85 4.79 10.99
C LEU A 106 -22.85 4.05 10.08
N GLN A 107 -23.57 4.77 9.19
CA GLN A 107 -24.47 4.11 8.23
C GLN A 107 -23.72 3.14 7.31
N LEU A 108 -22.53 3.53 6.84
CA LEU A 108 -21.68 2.68 6.00
C LEU A 108 -21.19 1.44 6.76
N GLU A 109 -20.74 1.59 8.00
CA GLU A 109 -20.31 0.46 8.83
C GLU A 109 -21.47 -0.50 9.14
N LEU A 110 -22.65 0.04 9.49
CA LEU A 110 -23.86 -0.75 9.71
C LEU A 110 -24.27 -1.50 8.45
N PHE A 111 -24.19 -0.87 7.28
CA PHE A 111 -24.45 -1.54 6.00
C PHE A 111 -23.47 -2.69 5.76
N GLN A 112 -22.18 -2.50 6.04
CA GLN A 112 -21.16 -3.54 5.89
C GLN A 112 -21.43 -4.72 6.83
N SER A 113 -21.81 -4.46 8.08
CA SER A 113 -22.25 -5.46 9.05
C SER A 113 -23.45 -6.27 8.56
N VAL A 114 -24.49 -5.59 8.03
CA VAL A 114 -25.66 -6.24 7.43
C VAL A 114 -25.25 -7.10 6.23
N ARG A 115 -24.42 -6.57 5.32
CA ARG A 115 -23.92 -7.31 4.16
C ARG A 115 -23.17 -8.58 4.58
N GLN A 116 -22.31 -8.48 5.60
CA GLN A 116 -21.55 -9.62 6.11
C GLN A 116 -22.48 -10.70 6.69
N GLY A 117 -23.51 -10.32 7.44
CA GLY A 117 -24.51 -11.27 7.96
C GLY A 117 -25.35 -11.93 6.86
N LEU A 118 -25.71 -11.20 5.79
CA LEU A 118 -26.42 -11.77 4.63
C LEU A 118 -25.54 -12.78 3.86
N LEU A 119 -24.25 -12.48 3.71
CA LEU A 119 -23.29 -13.42 3.11
C LEU A 119 -23.19 -14.71 3.94
N GLU A 120 -23.16 -14.60 5.27
CA GLU A 120 -23.17 -15.76 6.18
C GLU A 120 -24.47 -16.57 6.13
N ARG A 121 -25.59 -15.90 5.84
CA ARG A 121 -26.89 -16.53 5.60
C ARG A 121 -26.96 -17.24 4.25
N GLY A 122 -26.15 -16.83 3.28
CA GLY A 122 -26.20 -17.32 1.91
C GLY A 122 -27.35 -16.74 1.08
N GLU A 123 -27.94 -15.61 1.51
CA GLU A 123 -28.99 -14.90 0.77
C GLU A 123 -28.45 -13.61 0.14
N GLY A 124 -29.03 -13.23 -1.01
CA GLY A 124 -28.73 -11.95 -1.66
C GLY A 124 -29.40 -10.76 -0.95
N MET A 125 -28.97 -9.54 -1.28
CA MET A 125 -29.59 -8.32 -0.75
C MET A 125 -31.01 -8.12 -1.30
N SER A 126 -31.95 -7.73 -0.42
CA SER A 126 -33.31 -7.36 -0.81
C SER A 126 -33.33 -6.02 -1.57
N PRO A 127 -34.40 -5.69 -2.33
CA PRO A 127 -34.52 -4.40 -3.01
C PRO A 127 -34.35 -3.19 -2.08
N SER A 128 -34.85 -3.25 -0.84
CA SER A 128 -34.70 -2.17 0.13
C SER A 128 -33.24 -1.98 0.55
N ILE A 129 -32.50 -3.07 0.77
CA ILE A 129 -31.08 -3.04 1.12
C ILE A 129 -30.23 -2.57 -0.07
N LEU A 130 -30.53 -3.04 -1.29
CA LEU A 130 -29.88 -2.57 -2.51
C LEU A 130 -30.07 -1.05 -2.71
N ASN A 131 -31.29 -0.55 -2.46
CA ASN A 131 -31.58 0.87 -2.53
C ASN A 131 -30.81 1.66 -1.47
N TRP A 132 -30.78 1.17 -0.22
CA TRP A 132 -29.99 1.80 0.84
C TRP A 132 -28.50 1.89 0.47
N GLY A 133 -27.90 0.78 0.00
CA GLY A 133 -26.52 0.76 -0.48
C GLY A 133 -26.28 1.73 -1.65
N SER A 134 -27.20 1.78 -2.60
CA SER A 134 -27.12 2.69 -3.75
C SER A 134 -27.20 4.16 -3.35
N GLN A 135 -28.00 4.50 -2.34
CA GLN A 135 -28.09 5.86 -1.80
C GLN A 135 -26.80 6.28 -1.10
N MET A 136 -26.17 5.40 -0.33
CA MET A 136 -24.87 5.69 0.29
C MET A 136 -23.78 5.92 -0.77
N VAL A 137 -23.70 5.03 -1.78
CA VAL A 137 -22.75 5.22 -2.90
C VAL A 137 -23.01 6.54 -3.59
N ARG A 138 -24.28 6.89 -3.83
CA ARG A 138 -24.63 8.19 -4.42
C ARG A 138 -24.13 9.35 -3.57
N GLN A 139 -24.36 9.34 -2.27
CA GLN A 139 -23.92 10.42 -1.37
C GLN A 139 -22.40 10.61 -1.38
N ILE A 140 -21.64 9.50 -1.42
CA ILE A 140 -20.18 9.54 -1.45
C ILE A 140 -19.68 10.00 -2.83
N MET A 141 -20.22 9.43 -3.92
CA MET A 141 -19.76 9.66 -5.30
C MET A 141 -20.21 11.02 -5.87
N GLN A 142 -21.27 11.64 -5.33
CA GLN A 142 -21.71 12.99 -5.74
C GLN A 142 -20.81 14.10 -5.24
N LYS A 143 -20.03 13.86 -4.16
CA LYS A 143 -19.00 14.79 -3.73
C LYS A 143 -17.83 14.59 -4.71
N ASN A 144 -17.77 15.39 -5.76
CA ASN A 144 -16.68 15.33 -6.74
C ASN A 144 -15.36 15.54 -5.99
N ILE A 145 -14.54 14.49 -5.92
CA ILE A 145 -13.12 14.65 -5.64
C ILE A 145 -12.52 15.08 -6.97
N THR A 146 -12.63 16.38 -7.25
CA THR A 146 -12.01 16.97 -8.43
C THR A 146 -10.50 16.89 -8.27
N SER A 147 -9.81 16.55 -9.36
CA SER A 147 -8.35 16.45 -9.37
C SER A 147 -7.69 17.70 -8.77
N GLY A 148 -6.89 17.52 -7.72
CA GLY A 148 -6.08 18.60 -7.14
C GLY A 148 -6.67 19.30 -5.91
N GLU A 149 -7.83 18.86 -5.39
CA GLU A 149 -8.46 19.49 -4.21
C GLU A 149 -8.45 18.61 -2.94
N THR A 150 -7.82 17.43 -2.97
CA THR A 150 -7.80 16.51 -1.83
C THR A 150 -6.40 16.26 -1.24
N TRP A 151 -6.37 15.97 0.05
CA TRP A 151 -5.16 15.51 0.74
C TRP A 151 -4.86 14.06 0.37
N SER A 152 -3.59 13.73 0.13
CA SER A 152 -3.16 12.38 -0.30
C SER A 152 -2.11 11.79 0.63
N TYR A 153 -2.30 10.52 0.99
CA TYR A 153 -1.39 9.75 1.82
C TYR A 153 -0.36 9.00 0.97
N HIS A 154 0.89 9.02 1.44
CA HIS A 154 2.02 8.30 0.86
C HIS A 154 2.81 7.60 1.97
N THR A 155 3.33 6.41 1.66
CA THR A 155 4.29 5.70 2.51
C THR A 155 5.66 6.36 2.42
N ILE A 156 6.52 6.12 3.42
CA ILE A 156 7.89 6.64 3.44
C ILE A 156 8.84 5.51 3.04
N ASP A 157 9.69 5.76 2.05
CA ASP A 157 10.70 4.80 1.61
C ASP A 157 11.72 4.56 2.73
N GLY A 158 12.07 3.29 2.97
CA GLY A 158 13.04 2.89 4.00
C GLY A 158 12.48 2.85 5.43
N VAL A 159 11.19 3.14 5.63
CA VAL A 159 10.47 3.03 6.91
C VAL A 159 9.46 1.88 6.84
N LYS A 160 9.13 1.24 7.97
CA LYS A 160 8.10 0.20 8.00
C LYS A 160 6.77 0.72 7.45
N ASN A 161 6.22 0.01 6.46
CA ASN A 161 4.88 0.30 5.95
C ASN A 161 3.82 0.09 7.04
N THR A 162 3.10 1.17 7.35
CA THR A 162 2.03 1.18 8.35
C THR A 162 0.72 1.71 7.74
N PRO A 163 -0.43 1.50 8.40
CA PRO A 163 -1.68 2.14 8.00
C PRO A 163 -1.57 3.67 8.05
N ASN A 164 -2.38 4.37 7.25
CA ASN A 164 -2.43 5.83 7.25
C ASN A 164 -2.64 6.39 8.68
N PRO A 165 -1.64 7.11 9.25
CA PRO A 165 -1.68 7.58 10.63
C PRO A 165 -2.56 8.82 10.82
N TRP A 166 -2.94 9.51 9.74
CA TRP A 166 -3.44 10.88 9.81
C TRP A 166 -4.95 10.92 10.10
N PHE A 167 -5.32 11.57 11.21
CA PHE A 167 -6.71 11.80 11.61
C PHE A 167 -6.89 13.21 12.19
N LEU A 168 -8.14 13.63 12.39
CA LEU A 168 -8.44 14.95 12.96
C LEU A 168 -8.54 14.90 14.49
N GLN A 169 -7.93 15.86 15.17
CA GLN A 169 -7.96 15.97 16.62
C GLN A 169 -7.97 17.43 17.08
N VAL A 170 -8.78 17.75 18.10
CA VAL A 170 -8.72 19.05 18.77
C VAL A 170 -7.47 19.12 19.66
N ARG A 171 -6.69 20.20 19.56
CA ARG A 171 -5.47 20.37 20.37
C ARG A 171 -5.34 21.75 20.99
N SER A 172 -4.71 21.80 22.16
CA SER A 172 -4.32 23.05 22.81
C SER A 172 -3.11 23.69 22.14
N SER A 173 -3.12 25.01 22.05
CA SER A 173 -2.05 25.85 21.49
C SER A 173 -1.42 26.76 22.55
N ALA A 174 -0.18 27.18 22.32
CA ALA A 174 0.61 27.99 23.26
C ALA A 174 0.01 29.39 23.50
N ASP A 175 -0.81 29.89 22.59
CA ASP A 175 -1.55 31.16 22.69
C ASP A 175 -2.88 31.05 23.46
N GLY A 176 -3.17 29.87 24.03
CA GLY A 176 -4.35 29.64 24.86
C GLY A 176 -5.56 29.08 24.12
N ASP A 177 -5.50 28.91 22.79
CA ASP A 177 -6.54 28.26 22.00
C ASP A 177 -6.65 26.77 22.38
N ARG A 178 -7.88 26.25 22.54
CA ARG A 178 -8.13 24.84 22.92
C ARG A 178 -9.16 24.15 22.03
N ASP A 179 -9.68 24.86 21.03
CA ASP A 179 -10.83 24.43 20.25
C ASP A 179 -10.47 24.15 18.79
N SER A 180 -9.27 24.56 18.35
CA SER A 180 -8.82 24.33 16.98
C SER A 180 -8.55 22.85 16.69
N THR A 181 -8.99 22.41 15.51
CA THR A 181 -8.72 21.07 14.97
C THR A 181 -7.38 21.03 14.25
N PHE A 182 -6.67 19.92 14.42
CA PHE A 182 -5.37 19.62 13.84
C PHE A 182 -5.42 18.29 13.07
N ILE A 183 -4.66 18.19 11.98
CA ILE A 183 -4.30 16.91 11.35
C ILE A 183 -3.19 16.31 12.20
N CYS A 184 -3.38 15.10 12.73
CA CYS A 184 -2.50 14.49 13.73
C CYS A 184 -2.17 13.03 13.38
N SER A 185 -0.95 12.59 13.71
CA SER A 185 -0.48 11.20 13.56
C SER A 185 -0.41 10.41 14.88
N LEU A 186 -0.98 10.92 15.98
CA LEU A 186 -1.03 10.26 17.30
C LEU A 186 -2.36 9.50 17.51
N PRO A 187 -2.61 8.32 16.92
CA PRO A 187 -3.91 7.67 17.04
C PRO A 187 -4.17 7.19 18.47
N ALA A 188 -5.46 7.02 18.79
CA ALA A 188 -5.87 6.38 20.04
C ALA A 188 -5.34 4.93 20.07
N GLY A 189 -4.30 4.67 20.87
CA GLY A 189 -3.72 3.34 21.05
C GLY A 189 -2.22 3.19 20.74
N GLY A 190 -1.53 4.22 20.21
CA GLY A 190 -0.05 4.22 20.13
C GLY A 190 0.56 5.03 18.98
N GLU A 191 1.86 5.25 19.02
CA GLU A 191 2.62 6.19 18.17
C GLU A 191 3.40 5.52 17.01
N SER A 192 3.13 4.24 16.73
CA SER A 192 3.99 3.46 15.83
C SER A 192 3.70 3.61 14.33
N TYR A 193 2.78 4.50 13.94
CA TYR A 193 2.37 4.65 12.54
C TYR A 193 3.06 5.85 11.91
N THR A 194 3.58 5.64 10.70
CA THR A 194 4.42 6.57 9.97
C THR A 194 3.82 6.84 8.59
N GLY A 195 4.14 8.00 8.01
CA GLY A 195 3.56 8.37 6.74
C GLY A 195 3.78 9.81 6.33
N ILE A 196 3.44 10.10 5.08
CA ILE A 196 3.40 11.45 4.53
C ILE A 196 1.96 11.79 4.16
N LEU A 197 1.45 12.91 4.66
CA LEU A 197 0.23 13.51 4.14
C LEU A 197 0.57 14.73 3.29
N ARG A 198 0.16 14.69 2.02
CA ARG A 198 0.40 15.75 1.05
C ARG A 198 -0.86 16.56 0.81
N SER A 199 -0.76 17.88 0.85
CA SER A 199 -1.88 18.78 0.54
C SER A 199 -2.21 18.80 -0.95
N PRO A 200 -3.39 19.33 -1.31
CA PRO A 200 -3.65 19.94 -2.61
C PRO A 200 -2.52 20.86 -3.08
N ILE A 201 -2.39 21.03 -4.40
CA ILE A 201 -1.52 22.06 -4.97
C ILE A 201 -2.20 23.41 -4.79
N PHE A 202 -1.45 24.40 -4.31
CA PHE A 202 -1.94 25.77 -4.12
C PHE A 202 -0.92 26.79 -4.62
N LYS A 203 -1.36 28.04 -4.75
CA LYS A 203 -0.47 29.17 -5.07
C LYS A 203 0.24 29.64 -3.81
N CYS A 204 1.56 29.61 -3.83
CA CYS A 204 2.38 30.02 -2.70
C CYS A 204 2.07 31.47 -2.30
N PRO A 205 1.65 31.75 -1.05
CA PRO A 205 1.42 33.11 -0.57
C PRO A 205 2.75 33.82 -0.25
N GLU A 206 2.74 35.13 -0.01
CA GLU A 206 3.93 35.88 0.42
C GLU A 206 4.42 35.50 1.83
N GLN A 207 3.48 35.07 2.68
CA GLN A 207 3.75 34.62 4.04
C GLN A 207 2.78 33.49 4.39
N MET A 208 3.22 32.55 5.21
CA MET A 208 2.38 31.51 5.77
C MET A 208 2.65 31.35 7.27
N SER A 209 1.59 31.27 8.07
CA SER A 209 1.68 30.94 9.50
C SER A 209 0.87 29.69 9.81
N PHE A 210 1.35 28.88 10.74
CA PHE A 210 0.69 27.63 11.14
C PHE A 210 1.13 27.25 12.55
N HIS A 211 0.50 26.24 13.12
CA HIS A 211 0.88 25.69 14.41
C HIS A 211 1.27 24.22 14.27
N LEU A 212 2.39 23.84 14.89
CA LEU A 212 2.81 22.45 15.01
C LEU A 212 2.77 22.00 16.47
N ALA A 213 2.29 20.79 16.71
CA ALA A 213 2.53 20.05 17.96
C ALA A 213 3.19 18.72 17.59
N GLY A 214 3.88 18.08 18.52
CA GLY A 214 4.47 16.78 18.29
C GLY A 214 5.90 16.66 18.78
N HIS A 215 6.44 15.45 18.60
CA HIS A 215 7.77 15.06 19.01
C HIS A 215 8.50 14.36 17.87
N ASP A 216 9.81 14.26 18.05
CA ASP A 216 10.78 13.75 17.08
C ASP A 216 11.90 13.08 17.90
N GLY A 217 11.53 11.93 18.46
CA GLY A 217 12.24 11.20 19.49
C GLY A 217 12.13 11.81 20.89
N TYR A 218 12.65 11.06 21.85
CA TYR A 218 12.67 11.43 23.27
C TYR A 218 13.28 12.83 23.50
N PRO A 219 12.71 13.64 24.41
CA PRO A 219 13.17 15.01 24.69
C PRO A 219 14.66 15.10 25.05
N ASP A 220 15.18 14.09 25.75
CA ASP A 220 16.57 14.03 26.24
C ASP A 220 17.60 13.67 25.17
N ASN A 221 17.16 13.20 24.00
CA ASN A 221 18.02 12.83 22.88
C ASN A 221 18.17 13.98 21.87
N PRO A 222 19.22 14.02 21.03
CA PRO A 222 19.30 14.98 19.93
C PRO A 222 18.09 14.88 18.98
N ARG A 223 17.71 16.00 18.34
CA ARG A 223 16.63 16.02 17.32
C ARG A 223 17.03 15.16 16.13
N GLN A 224 16.13 14.26 15.72
CA GLN A 224 16.37 13.33 14.62
C GLN A 224 16.03 13.93 13.25
N LYS A 225 15.22 14.99 13.23
CA LYS A 225 14.69 15.66 12.03
C LYS A 225 13.89 14.70 11.12
N LYS A 226 13.18 13.75 11.72
CA LYS A 226 12.32 12.79 11.01
C LYS A 226 10.90 13.34 10.87
N ASN A 227 10.38 13.97 11.91
CA ASN A 227 9.02 14.49 11.94
C ASN A 227 9.00 15.99 11.61
N GLY A 228 8.28 16.37 10.56
CA GLY A 228 8.25 17.75 10.11
C GLY A 228 7.23 18.09 9.03
N LEU A 229 7.22 19.37 8.67
CA LEU A 229 6.43 19.97 7.62
C LEU A 229 7.37 20.52 6.54
N ARG A 230 7.08 20.22 5.27
CA ARG A 230 7.82 20.77 4.12
C ARG A 230 6.89 21.52 3.18
N LEU A 231 7.39 22.61 2.60
CA LEU A 231 6.81 23.27 1.43
C LEU A 231 7.60 22.84 0.20
N VAL A 232 6.94 22.25 -0.80
CA VAL A 232 7.59 21.64 -1.96
C VAL A 232 7.08 22.28 -3.25
N ASP A 233 7.98 22.60 -4.17
CA ASP A 233 7.63 23.06 -5.52
C ASP A 233 7.00 21.91 -6.32
N SER A 234 5.83 22.15 -6.91
CA SER A 234 5.07 21.06 -7.57
C SER A 234 5.69 20.59 -8.87
N ILE A 235 6.61 21.35 -9.47
CA ILE A 235 7.21 21.05 -10.77
C ILE A 235 8.60 20.45 -10.57
N SER A 236 9.46 21.10 -9.79
CA SER A 236 10.83 20.65 -9.58
C SER A 236 10.97 19.61 -8.48
N GLY A 237 9.99 19.49 -7.58
CA GLY A 237 10.08 18.66 -6.38
C GLY A 237 11.04 19.21 -5.32
N GLN A 238 11.56 20.42 -5.51
CA GLN A 238 12.49 21.06 -4.57
C GLN A 238 11.77 21.46 -3.27
N VAL A 239 12.37 21.16 -2.12
CA VAL A 239 11.93 21.68 -0.82
C VAL A 239 12.32 23.15 -0.70
N LEU A 240 11.32 24.02 -0.53
CA LEU A 240 11.47 25.48 -0.46
C LEU A 240 11.57 26.00 0.98
N GLN A 241 10.86 25.34 1.90
CA GLN A 241 10.87 25.63 3.34
C GLN A 241 10.59 24.35 4.14
N GLU A 242 11.08 24.30 5.37
CA GLU A 242 10.82 23.19 6.28
C GLU A 242 10.72 23.65 7.75
N ALA A 243 9.97 22.89 8.53
CA ALA A 243 9.82 23.05 9.98
C ALA A 243 9.75 21.67 10.61
N TYR A 244 10.30 21.51 11.81
CA TYR A 244 10.32 20.23 12.52
C TYR A 244 9.44 20.26 13.76
N ALA A 245 9.06 19.09 14.25
CA ALA A 245 8.27 18.93 15.45
C ALA A 245 8.87 19.74 16.63
N PRO A 246 8.06 20.49 17.39
CA PRO A 246 8.56 21.38 18.44
C PRO A 246 9.08 20.63 19.69
N ARG A 247 8.80 19.32 19.80
CA ARG A 247 8.92 18.52 21.04
C ARG A 247 8.01 19.03 22.14
N ASN A 248 6.74 19.23 21.79
CA ASN A 248 5.74 19.74 22.70
C ASN A 248 4.35 19.22 22.32
N ASP A 249 3.59 18.78 23.31
CA ASP A 249 2.20 18.35 23.13
C ASP A 249 1.27 19.52 22.81
N THR A 250 1.63 20.71 23.28
CA THR A 250 0.94 21.97 23.02
C THR A 250 1.48 22.60 21.74
N ALA A 251 0.56 22.97 20.84
CA ALA A 251 0.93 23.48 19.53
C ALA A 251 1.65 24.83 19.62
N GLN A 252 2.79 24.94 18.95
CA GLN A 252 3.65 26.12 18.91
C GLN A 252 3.45 26.86 17.58
N PRO A 253 3.50 28.22 17.57
CA PRO A 253 3.34 29.01 16.36
C PRO A 253 4.61 28.99 15.48
N TYR A 254 4.41 28.94 14.17
CA TYR A 254 5.44 29.06 13.14
C TYR A 254 5.03 30.11 12.11
N THR A 255 6.02 30.77 11.51
CA THR A 255 5.80 31.72 10.41
C THR A 255 6.92 31.59 9.38
N TRP A 256 6.54 31.35 8.13
CA TRP A 256 7.43 31.32 6.98
C TRP A 256 7.26 32.59 6.15
N ASN A 257 8.38 33.24 5.83
CA ASN A 257 8.45 34.26 4.79
C ASN A 257 8.68 33.57 3.44
N LEU A 258 7.76 33.77 2.50
CA LEU A 258 7.69 33.06 1.23
C LEU A 258 7.73 34.01 0.03
N LEU A 259 8.12 35.28 0.23
CA LEU A 259 8.13 36.33 -0.81
C LEU A 259 8.81 35.88 -2.11
N GLU A 260 9.94 35.18 -2.01
CA GLU A 260 10.71 34.66 -3.17
C GLU A 260 9.95 33.61 -4.01
N PHE A 261 9.00 32.92 -3.38
CA PHE A 261 8.26 31.81 -3.98
C PHE A 261 6.82 32.17 -4.33
N THR A 262 6.39 33.41 -4.06
CA THR A 262 5.02 33.88 -4.28
C THR A 262 4.49 33.53 -5.67
N GLY A 263 3.30 32.94 -5.72
CA GLY A 263 2.61 32.58 -6.97
C GLY A 263 3.08 31.29 -7.64
N ARG A 264 4.14 30.64 -7.14
CA ARG A 264 4.54 29.28 -7.59
C ARG A 264 3.48 28.26 -7.19
N ASN A 265 3.37 27.19 -7.97
CA ASN A 265 2.54 26.03 -7.61
C ASN A 265 3.33 25.18 -6.61
N VAL A 266 2.78 25.00 -5.43
CA VAL A 266 3.43 24.32 -4.31
C VAL A 266 2.44 23.39 -3.60
N PHE A 267 2.94 22.47 -2.80
CA PHE A 267 2.15 21.68 -1.85
C PHE A 267 2.88 21.54 -0.52
N LEU A 268 2.14 21.21 0.54
CA LEU A 268 2.69 20.86 1.85
C LEU A 268 2.84 19.35 2.00
N GLU A 269 3.90 18.91 2.66
CA GLU A 269 4.06 17.54 3.16
C GLU A 269 4.16 17.54 4.68
N ILE A 270 3.23 16.86 5.33
CA ILE A 270 3.27 16.55 6.76
C ILE A 270 3.89 15.17 6.88
N ILE A 271 5.01 15.05 7.58
CA ILE A 271 5.84 13.86 7.61
C ILE A 271 5.97 13.39 9.05
N ASP A 272 5.62 12.12 9.27
CA ASP A 272 5.93 11.37 10.48
C ASP A 272 6.75 10.14 10.09
N ALA A 273 8.06 10.21 10.33
CA ALA A 273 9.03 9.17 9.94
C ALA A 273 9.69 8.51 11.14
N ASP A 274 9.28 8.85 12.38
CA ASP A 274 9.83 8.24 13.58
C ASP A 274 9.11 6.92 13.90
N GLU A 275 9.86 5.81 13.88
CA GLU A 275 9.35 4.47 14.21
C GLU A 275 9.35 4.18 15.72
N GLY A 276 9.68 5.19 16.53
CA GLY A 276 9.68 5.10 17.98
C GLY A 276 8.32 4.68 18.54
N ALA A 277 8.35 3.91 19.64
CA ALA A 277 7.13 3.53 20.35
C ALA A 277 6.54 4.67 21.22
N ALA A 278 7.29 5.77 21.37
CA ALA A 278 6.92 6.96 22.14
C ALA A 278 7.71 8.19 21.63
N TYR A 279 7.13 9.38 21.84
CA TYR A 279 7.62 10.66 21.32
C TYR A 279 7.80 10.69 19.80
N ALA A 280 6.95 9.97 19.07
CA ALA A 280 7.01 9.77 17.62
C ALA A 280 5.67 10.14 16.97
N TRP A 281 5.36 11.45 16.92
CA TRP A 281 4.14 11.94 16.28
C TRP A 281 4.23 13.42 15.91
N LEU A 282 3.36 13.87 14.99
CA LEU A 282 3.24 15.25 14.55
C LEU A 282 1.77 15.67 14.40
N ALA A 283 1.51 16.96 14.60
CA ALA A 283 0.23 17.56 14.28
C ALA A 283 0.38 18.94 13.65
N LEU A 284 -0.44 19.24 12.64
CA LEU A 284 -0.51 20.51 11.93
C LEU A 284 -1.92 21.11 12.03
N GLY A 285 -2.00 22.40 12.34
CA GLY A 285 -3.27 23.13 12.35
C GLY A 285 -3.10 24.62 12.16
N ARG A 286 -4.25 25.31 12.08
CA ARG A 286 -4.33 26.78 12.07
C ARG A 286 -3.49 27.44 10.95
N LEU A 287 -3.53 26.82 9.77
CA LEU A 287 -2.88 27.33 8.55
C LEU A 287 -3.49 28.67 8.14
N LYS A 288 -2.65 29.69 7.93
CA LYS A 288 -3.03 31.00 7.38
C LYS A 288 -1.99 31.46 6.35
N PRO A 289 -2.39 32.12 5.25
CA PRO A 289 -3.78 32.32 4.82
C PRO A 289 -4.47 30.98 4.49
N GLU A 290 -5.81 30.97 4.43
CA GLU A 290 -6.63 29.79 4.14
C GLU A 290 -6.58 29.43 2.64
N VAL A 291 -5.37 29.17 2.14
CA VAL A 291 -5.09 28.79 0.74
C VAL A 291 -5.16 27.28 0.51
N ILE A 292 -5.21 26.49 1.59
CA ILE A 292 -5.34 25.03 1.55
C ILE A 292 -6.65 24.68 2.25
N PRO A 293 -7.55 23.91 1.61
CA PRO A 293 -8.75 23.44 2.28
C PRO A 293 -8.37 22.49 3.41
N PHE A 294 -8.80 22.81 4.63
CA PHE A 294 -8.62 21.93 5.77
C PHE A 294 -9.61 20.76 5.66
N PRO A 295 -9.19 19.50 5.94
CA PRO A 295 -10.06 18.35 5.72
C PRO A 295 -11.25 18.37 6.70
N GLU A 296 -12.45 18.09 6.17
CA GLU A 296 -13.68 17.96 6.97
C GLU A 296 -13.78 16.63 7.72
N LEU A 297 -13.12 15.60 7.18
CA LEU A 297 -13.07 14.24 7.71
C LEU A 297 -11.61 13.83 7.95
N SER A 298 -11.39 12.87 8.86
CA SER A 298 -10.05 12.32 9.06
C SER A 298 -9.50 11.75 7.75
N PRO A 299 -8.26 12.08 7.35
CA PRO A 299 -7.68 11.59 6.10
C PRO A 299 -7.71 10.05 5.99
N ASN A 300 -7.48 9.34 7.10
CA ASN A 300 -7.55 7.88 7.14
C ASN A 300 -8.99 7.31 7.01
N GLU A 301 -10.02 8.07 7.41
CA GLU A 301 -11.43 7.70 7.29
C GLU A 301 -11.93 7.95 5.87
N GLU A 302 -11.52 9.07 5.26
CA GLU A 302 -11.91 9.40 3.88
C GLU A 302 -11.42 8.32 2.89
N GLY A 303 -10.18 7.85 3.03
CA GLY A 303 -9.68 6.73 2.23
C GLY A 303 -10.55 5.46 2.35
N LYS A 304 -10.89 5.05 3.58
CA LYS A 304 -11.76 3.88 3.85
C LYS A 304 -13.16 4.06 3.26
N ARG A 305 -13.71 5.27 3.36
CA ARG A 305 -15.02 5.64 2.84
C ARG A 305 -15.09 5.48 1.32
N LEU A 306 -14.09 5.99 0.61
CA LEU A 306 -14.01 5.90 -0.86
C LEU A 306 -13.76 4.47 -1.35
N VAL A 307 -12.89 3.72 -0.66
CA VAL A 307 -12.70 2.27 -0.91
C VAL A 307 -14.04 1.54 -0.85
N SER A 308 -14.82 1.80 0.20
CA SER A 308 -16.12 1.15 0.42
C SER A 308 -17.12 1.55 -0.66
N ALA A 309 -17.18 2.84 -1.02
CA ALA A 309 -18.05 3.32 -2.09
C ALA A 309 -17.73 2.69 -3.45
N ALA A 310 -16.43 2.57 -3.79
CA ALA A 310 -16.01 1.90 -5.01
C ALA A 310 -16.41 0.41 -5.02
N GLN A 311 -16.13 -0.32 -3.93
CA GLN A 311 -16.52 -1.72 -3.82
C GLN A 311 -18.03 -1.92 -4.00
N LEU A 312 -18.84 -1.11 -3.30
CA LEU A 312 -20.30 -1.15 -3.40
C LEU A 312 -20.80 -0.78 -4.80
N ALA A 313 -20.20 0.22 -5.45
CA ALA A 313 -20.56 0.57 -6.82
C ALA A 313 -20.41 -0.61 -7.78
N GLY A 314 -19.30 -1.36 -7.66
CA GLY A 314 -19.07 -2.57 -8.45
C GLY A 314 -20.00 -3.73 -8.10
N GLU A 315 -20.23 -3.99 -6.82
CA GLU A 315 -21.12 -5.07 -6.35
C GLU A 315 -22.58 -4.84 -6.75
N LEU A 316 -23.06 -3.61 -6.59
CA LEU A 316 -24.42 -3.19 -6.90
C LEU A 316 -24.64 -2.91 -8.39
N ARG A 317 -23.61 -3.11 -9.23
CA ARG A 317 -23.63 -2.87 -10.68
C ARG A 317 -24.08 -1.46 -11.08
N LEU A 318 -23.59 -0.44 -10.38
CA LEU A 318 -23.97 0.97 -10.57
C LEU A 318 -23.19 1.64 -11.70
N ASN A 319 -23.55 1.33 -12.94
CA ASN A 319 -22.86 1.79 -14.17
C ASN A 319 -22.72 3.32 -14.28
N GLN A 320 -23.62 4.09 -13.67
CA GLN A 320 -23.56 5.56 -13.68
C GLN A 320 -22.30 6.15 -13.02
N TYR A 321 -21.59 5.39 -12.17
CA TYR A 321 -20.38 5.83 -11.48
C TYR A 321 -19.08 5.41 -12.18
N ILE A 322 -19.16 4.80 -13.37
CA ILE A 322 -17.98 4.49 -14.19
C ILE A 322 -17.05 5.71 -14.38
N PRO A 323 -17.55 6.94 -14.64
CA PRO A 323 -16.70 8.12 -14.75
C PRO A 323 -15.87 8.40 -13.47
N ASN A 324 -16.51 8.38 -12.29
CA ASN A 324 -15.84 8.59 -11.01
C ASN A 324 -14.76 7.52 -10.76
N LEU A 325 -15.09 6.25 -11.02
CA LEU A 325 -14.14 5.15 -10.84
C LEU A 325 -12.93 5.28 -11.76
N LYS A 326 -13.12 5.74 -13.00
CA LYS A 326 -11.99 6.04 -13.91
C LYS A 326 -11.10 7.13 -13.36
N GLU A 327 -11.69 8.22 -12.89
CA GLU A 327 -10.95 9.35 -12.32
C GLU A 327 -10.13 8.89 -11.09
N TRP A 328 -10.69 8.09 -10.20
CA TRP A 328 -9.97 7.61 -9.00
C TRP A 328 -8.85 6.62 -9.29
N ILE A 329 -8.83 6.00 -10.46
CA ILE A 329 -7.76 5.08 -10.85
C ILE A 329 -6.51 5.85 -11.27
N VAL A 330 -6.66 6.96 -12.01
CA VAL A 330 -5.54 7.71 -12.61
C VAL A 330 -5.27 9.04 -11.92
N GLY A 331 -6.26 9.60 -11.24
CA GLY A 331 -6.23 10.89 -10.56
C GLY A 331 -5.74 10.81 -9.12
N PRO A 332 -5.56 11.98 -8.48
CA PRO A 332 -5.15 12.04 -7.08
C PRO A 332 -6.27 11.51 -6.18
N VAL A 333 -5.97 10.48 -5.39
CA VAL A 333 -6.85 9.91 -4.38
C VAL A 333 -6.25 10.06 -2.98
N PRO A 334 -7.07 10.06 -1.92
CA PRO A 334 -6.57 10.15 -0.55
C PRO A 334 -5.65 9.00 -0.14
N ASP A 335 -5.86 7.81 -0.72
CA ASP A 335 -5.09 6.61 -0.42
C ASP A 335 -5.05 5.70 -1.66
N ALA A 336 -3.91 5.05 -1.92
CA ALA A 336 -3.73 4.16 -3.08
C ALA A 336 -4.72 2.96 -3.09
N SER A 337 -5.21 2.57 -1.92
CA SER A 337 -6.26 1.55 -1.78
C SER A 337 -7.56 1.94 -2.49
N VAL A 338 -7.85 3.23 -2.64
CA VAL A 338 -9.01 3.75 -3.39
C VAL A 338 -8.90 3.40 -4.87
N SER A 339 -7.74 3.66 -5.49
CA SER A 339 -7.51 3.32 -6.90
C SER A 339 -7.63 1.82 -7.14
N ILE A 340 -7.14 0.99 -6.20
CA ILE A 340 -7.27 -0.47 -6.26
C ILE A 340 -8.75 -0.89 -6.19
N ALA A 341 -9.51 -0.32 -5.25
CA ALA A 341 -10.93 -0.61 -5.12
C ALA A 341 -11.71 -0.16 -6.36
N ALA A 342 -11.38 1.00 -6.93
CA ALA A 342 -12.00 1.53 -8.13
C ALA A 342 -11.73 0.66 -9.37
N ALA A 343 -10.49 0.18 -9.55
CA ALA A 343 -10.16 -0.75 -10.62
C ALA A 343 -10.94 -2.07 -10.51
N LYS A 344 -11.04 -2.64 -9.30
CA LYS A 344 -11.86 -3.85 -9.03
C LYS A 344 -13.35 -3.62 -9.27
N ALA A 345 -13.85 -2.44 -8.95
CA ALA A 345 -15.24 -2.09 -9.19
C ALA A 345 -15.51 -1.95 -10.69
N LEU A 346 -14.66 -1.24 -11.42
CA LEU A 346 -14.79 -1.03 -12.85
C LEU A 346 -14.74 -2.36 -13.63
N SER A 347 -13.90 -3.31 -13.21
CA SER A 347 -13.84 -4.64 -13.84
C SER A 347 -15.14 -5.43 -13.71
N ARG A 348 -16.02 -5.10 -12.75
CA ARG A 348 -17.34 -5.72 -12.58
C ARG A 348 -18.45 -5.01 -13.38
N LEU A 349 -18.22 -3.76 -13.81
CA LEU A 349 -19.22 -2.89 -14.42
C LEU A 349 -19.14 -2.85 -15.96
N ASP A 350 -17.95 -2.98 -16.55
CA ASP A 350 -17.71 -2.80 -17.99
C ASP A 350 -16.66 -3.80 -18.50
N GLU A 351 -17.00 -5.10 -18.49
CA GLU A 351 -16.11 -6.21 -18.91
C GLU A 351 -15.62 -6.08 -20.36
N ALA A 352 -16.37 -5.40 -21.24
CA ALA A 352 -16.14 -5.39 -22.69
C ALA A 352 -15.10 -4.35 -23.18
N ASN A 353 -14.77 -3.32 -22.40
CA ASN A 353 -13.88 -2.21 -22.82
C ASN A 353 -12.64 -2.03 -21.92
N LEU A 354 -12.38 -3.00 -21.04
CA LEU A 354 -11.30 -2.97 -20.06
C LEU A 354 -9.88 -2.91 -20.68
N PRO A 355 -9.56 -3.61 -21.79
CA PRO A 355 -8.20 -3.64 -22.34
C PRO A 355 -7.70 -2.31 -22.93
N ALA A 356 -8.53 -1.60 -23.70
CA ALA A 356 -8.17 -0.30 -24.28
C ALA A 356 -7.91 0.78 -23.22
N ARG A 357 -8.53 0.65 -22.04
CA ARG A 357 -8.46 1.63 -20.94
C ARG A 357 -7.36 1.35 -19.93
N LEU A 358 -6.97 0.07 -19.79
CA LEU A 358 -5.74 -0.31 -19.07
C LEU A 358 -4.49 0.15 -19.82
N SER A 359 -4.54 0.26 -21.15
CA SER A 359 -3.46 0.83 -21.96
C SER A 359 -3.18 2.31 -21.62
N ASP A 360 -4.22 3.13 -21.39
CA ASP A 360 -4.07 4.53 -20.96
C ASP A 360 -3.49 4.65 -19.54
N LEU A 361 -3.86 3.71 -18.66
CA LEU A 361 -3.44 3.59 -17.26
C LEU A 361 -1.95 3.22 -17.11
N LEU A 362 -1.45 2.42 -18.05
CA LEU A 362 -0.04 2.00 -18.13
C LEU A 362 0.87 3.10 -18.70
N GLN A 363 0.34 4.08 -19.41
CA GLN A 363 1.12 5.20 -19.96
C GLN A 363 1.44 6.29 -18.94
N HIS A 364 0.79 6.30 -17.76
CA HIS A 364 0.83 7.45 -16.84
C HIS A 364 1.18 7.13 -15.36
N SER A 365 1.53 5.89 -14.98
CA SER A 365 1.76 5.57 -13.56
C SER A 365 3.10 4.88 -13.25
N GLY A 366 3.89 5.50 -12.37
CA GLY A 366 5.06 4.90 -11.70
C GLY A 366 4.71 3.93 -10.55
N LYS A 367 3.51 3.33 -10.55
CA LYS A 367 2.99 2.46 -9.46
C LYS A 367 2.70 1.03 -9.92
N LEU A 368 3.45 0.54 -10.91
CA LEU A 368 3.25 -0.77 -11.56
C LEU A 368 3.51 -1.96 -10.61
N GLY A 369 4.54 -1.88 -9.76
CA GLY A 369 4.94 -2.98 -8.87
C GLY A 369 3.88 -3.41 -7.85
N THR A 370 3.11 -2.46 -7.31
CA THR A 370 1.98 -2.73 -6.39
C THR A 370 0.81 -3.41 -7.09
N ALA A 371 0.51 -3.03 -8.34
CA ALA A 371 -0.54 -3.65 -9.13
C ALA A 371 -0.16 -5.09 -9.50
N ILE A 372 1.10 -5.33 -9.89
CA ILE A 372 1.60 -6.67 -10.21
C ILE A 372 1.60 -7.58 -8.96
N THR A 373 1.93 -7.04 -7.78
CA THR A 373 1.88 -7.79 -6.51
C THR A 373 0.45 -8.17 -6.11
N ALA A 374 -0.53 -7.31 -6.36
CA ALA A 374 -1.95 -7.62 -6.15
C ALA A 374 -2.45 -8.68 -7.14
N LEU A 375 -2.02 -8.61 -8.39
CA LEU A 375 -2.32 -9.61 -9.43
C LEU A 375 -1.72 -10.98 -9.10
N ARG A 376 -0.51 -11.04 -8.51
CA ARG A 376 0.09 -12.28 -7.98
C ARG A 376 -0.83 -12.99 -6.99
N LYS A 377 -1.35 -12.28 -5.97
CA LYS A 377 -2.23 -12.87 -4.94
C LYS A 377 -3.50 -13.45 -5.56
N ALA A 378 -4.02 -12.77 -6.59
CA ALA A 378 -5.19 -13.21 -7.34
C ALA A 378 -4.94 -14.47 -8.19
N MET A 379 -3.76 -14.61 -8.79
CA MET A 379 -3.39 -15.78 -9.61
C MET A 379 -3.18 -17.07 -8.80
N ILE A 380 -2.59 -16.95 -7.61
CA ILE A 380 -2.28 -18.08 -6.71
C ILE A 380 -3.56 -18.66 -6.11
N ALA A 381 -4.61 -17.85 -5.93
CA ALA A 381 -5.88 -18.29 -5.33
C ALA A 381 -6.74 -19.22 -6.21
N GLU A 382 -6.25 -19.68 -7.37
CA GLU A 382 -6.83 -20.68 -8.31
C GLU A 382 -8.33 -20.57 -8.68
N THR A 383 -9.01 -19.46 -8.36
CA THR A 383 -10.48 -19.37 -8.43
C THR A 383 -11.01 -18.38 -9.46
N HIS A 384 -10.16 -17.74 -10.27
CA HIS A 384 -10.57 -16.65 -11.15
C HIS A 384 -9.95 -16.70 -12.56
N THR A 385 -10.60 -17.44 -13.47
CA THR A 385 -10.26 -17.54 -14.91
C THR A 385 -10.25 -16.17 -15.61
N THR A 386 -11.15 -15.26 -15.25
CA THR A 386 -11.27 -13.91 -15.84
C THR A 386 -10.06 -13.02 -15.52
N GLN A 387 -9.49 -13.13 -14.31
CA GLN A 387 -8.31 -12.34 -13.90
C GLN A 387 -7.03 -12.81 -14.61
N ARG A 388 -6.92 -14.11 -14.90
CA ARG A 388 -5.82 -14.67 -15.70
C ARG A 388 -5.88 -14.22 -17.16
N ALA A 389 -7.08 -14.17 -17.76
CA ALA A 389 -7.26 -13.67 -19.13
C ALA A 389 -6.91 -12.18 -19.26
N LEU A 390 -7.30 -11.37 -18.26
CA LEU A 390 -6.97 -9.94 -18.20
C LEU A 390 -5.46 -9.70 -18.10
N LEU A 391 -4.78 -10.45 -17.21
CA LEU A 391 -3.33 -10.36 -17.08
C LEU A 391 -2.61 -10.79 -18.38
N SER A 392 -3.15 -11.78 -19.08
CA SER A 392 -2.60 -12.28 -20.34
C SER A 392 -2.61 -11.22 -21.44
N GLU A 393 -3.69 -10.44 -21.54
CA GLU A 393 -3.77 -9.31 -22.48
C GLU A 393 -2.86 -8.15 -22.06
N MET A 394 -2.79 -7.84 -20.76
CA MET A 394 -1.98 -6.74 -20.23
C MET A 394 -0.47 -6.94 -20.48
N VAL A 395 0.05 -8.13 -20.23
CA VAL A 395 1.50 -8.39 -20.35
C VAL A 395 2.00 -8.23 -21.79
N GLY A 396 1.14 -8.52 -22.78
CA GLY A 396 1.41 -8.27 -24.21
C GLY A 396 1.66 -6.81 -24.57
N MET A 397 1.12 -5.88 -23.79
CA MET A 397 1.17 -4.45 -24.08
C MET A 397 2.27 -3.74 -23.27
N LEU A 398 2.93 -4.44 -22.35
CA LEU A 398 3.98 -3.86 -21.51
C LEU A 398 5.29 -3.69 -22.32
N PRO A 399 6.03 -2.59 -22.15
CA PRO A 399 7.43 -2.50 -22.54
C PRO A 399 8.27 -3.65 -21.96
N LEU A 400 9.35 -4.04 -22.66
CA LEU A 400 10.19 -5.19 -22.29
C LEU A 400 10.67 -5.14 -20.83
N ARG A 401 11.09 -3.97 -20.34
CA ARG A 401 11.49 -3.72 -18.94
C ARG A 401 10.44 -4.21 -17.94
N TYR A 402 9.17 -3.87 -18.18
CA TYR A 402 8.08 -4.24 -17.28
C TYR A 402 7.65 -5.69 -17.45
N GLN A 403 7.79 -6.27 -18.66
CA GLN A 403 7.64 -7.71 -18.84
C GLN A 403 8.71 -8.50 -18.06
N GLN A 404 9.95 -8.01 -17.99
CA GLN A 404 11.02 -8.60 -17.17
C GLN A 404 10.71 -8.51 -15.67
N GLU A 405 10.10 -7.41 -15.21
CA GLU A 405 9.64 -7.27 -13.82
C GLU A 405 8.51 -8.27 -13.49
N VAL A 406 7.52 -8.42 -14.39
CA VAL A 406 6.47 -9.45 -14.27
C VAL A 406 7.08 -10.85 -14.18
N MET A 407 8.08 -11.15 -15.01
CA MET A 407 8.80 -12.42 -14.99
C MET A 407 9.55 -12.67 -13.67
N ASN A 408 10.20 -11.64 -13.13
CA ASN A 408 10.86 -11.71 -11.82
C ASN A 408 9.89 -12.02 -10.68
N LEU A 409 8.70 -11.44 -10.71
CA LEU A 409 7.71 -11.56 -9.64
C LEU A 409 6.90 -12.86 -9.69
N LEU A 410 6.68 -13.43 -10.88
CA LEU A 410 5.80 -14.58 -11.09
C LEU A 410 6.52 -15.93 -11.31
N SER A 411 7.84 -15.94 -11.41
CA SER A 411 8.66 -17.14 -11.64
C SER A 411 8.83 -18.07 -10.43
N ASN A 412 8.37 -17.66 -9.24
CA ASN A 412 8.69 -18.34 -7.96
C ASN A 412 7.77 -19.55 -7.62
N HIS A 413 6.78 -19.89 -8.47
CA HIS A 413 5.81 -20.96 -8.18
C HIS A 413 5.35 -21.67 -9.47
N ALA A 414 5.08 -22.98 -9.39
CA ALA A 414 4.75 -23.82 -10.55
C ALA A 414 3.54 -23.30 -11.35
N THR A 415 2.43 -22.94 -10.67
CA THR A 415 1.20 -22.45 -11.32
C THR A 415 1.40 -21.14 -12.08
N SER A 416 2.12 -20.17 -11.52
CA SER A 416 2.38 -18.88 -12.16
C SER A 416 3.43 -19.02 -13.26
N THR A 417 4.44 -19.88 -13.08
CA THR A 417 5.40 -20.22 -14.14
C THR A 417 4.75 -20.90 -15.33
N GLY A 418 3.81 -21.83 -15.09
CA GLY A 418 3.02 -22.44 -16.15
C GLY A 418 2.26 -21.40 -16.98
N TRP A 419 1.68 -20.39 -16.32
CA TRP A 419 1.03 -19.26 -17.00
C TRP A 419 2.01 -18.39 -17.80
N LEU A 420 3.20 -18.08 -17.25
CA LEU A 420 4.24 -17.33 -17.97
C LEU A 420 4.70 -18.05 -19.24
N VAL A 421 4.91 -19.37 -19.14
CA VAL A 421 5.26 -20.22 -20.29
C VAL A 421 4.18 -20.12 -21.36
N THR A 422 2.89 -20.19 -20.98
CA THR A 422 1.78 -20.01 -21.92
C THR A 422 1.82 -18.63 -22.59
N GLN A 423 2.11 -17.55 -21.85
CA GLN A 423 2.18 -16.21 -22.44
C GLN A 423 3.33 -16.02 -23.43
N ILE A 424 4.49 -16.64 -23.17
CA ILE A 424 5.61 -16.67 -24.11
C ILE A 424 5.22 -17.46 -25.37
N LYS A 425 4.59 -18.63 -25.18
CA LYS A 425 4.11 -19.50 -26.27
C LYS A 425 3.12 -18.80 -27.20
N GLU A 426 2.24 -17.98 -26.62
CA GLU A 426 1.22 -17.21 -27.32
C GLU A 426 1.74 -15.86 -27.85
N GLY A 427 3.04 -15.57 -27.68
CA GLY A 427 3.66 -14.33 -28.18
C GLY A 427 3.26 -13.06 -27.42
N ARG A 428 2.57 -13.19 -26.27
CA ARG A 428 2.18 -12.07 -25.41
C ARG A 428 3.28 -11.68 -24.41
N LEU A 429 4.29 -12.51 -24.23
CA LEU A 429 5.45 -12.16 -23.41
C LEU A 429 6.69 -12.39 -24.27
N SER A 430 7.54 -11.37 -24.39
CA SER A 430 8.73 -11.43 -25.22
C SER A 430 9.65 -12.56 -24.74
N PRO A 431 10.12 -13.46 -25.64
CA PRO A 431 11.11 -14.48 -25.29
C PRO A 431 12.42 -13.88 -24.72
N LEU A 432 12.72 -12.61 -25.04
CA LEU A 432 13.87 -11.89 -24.50
C LEU A 432 13.84 -11.74 -22.98
N THR A 433 12.68 -11.86 -22.34
CA THR A 433 12.59 -11.85 -20.87
C THR A 433 13.27 -13.05 -20.21
N LEU A 434 13.44 -14.17 -20.93
CA LEU A 434 14.19 -15.35 -20.45
C LEU A 434 15.70 -15.09 -20.33
N ARG A 435 16.18 -13.93 -20.78
CA ARG A 435 17.55 -13.43 -20.51
C ARG A 435 17.78 -13.08 -19.05
N ASN A 436 16.72 -12.75 -18.32
CA ASN A 436 16.81 -12.59 -16.88
C ASN A 436 17.08 -13.97 -16.26
N GLN A 437 18.35 -14.25 -15.93
CA GLN A 437 18.80 -15.54 -15.44
C GLN A 437 18.17 -15.87 -14.09
N VAL A 438 17.95 -14.89 -13.22
CA VAL A 438 17.28 -15.09 -11.93
C VAL A 438 15.85 -15.61 -12.14
N ALA A 439 15.04 -14.91 -12.95
CA ALA A 439 13.69 -15.36 -13.28
C ALA A 439 13.70 -16.72 -14.01
N TYR A 440 14.58 -16.90 -15.00
CA TYR A 440 14.71 -18.15 -15.73
C TYR A 440 15.04 -19.34 -14.82
N SER A 441 16.03 -19.19 -13.95
CA SER A 441 16.46 -20.27 -13.05
C SER A 441 15.41 -20.58 -11.98
N LYS A 442 14.63 -19.59 -11.53
CA LYS A 442 13.42 -19.82 -10.72
C LYS A 442 12.39 -20.64 -11.49
N MET A 443 12.06 -20.26 -12.72
CA MET A 443 11.13 -21.01 -13.56
C MET A 443 11.60 -22.45 -13.77
N GLU A 444 12.87 -22.64 -14.09
CA GLU A 444 13.48 -23.96 -14.32
C GLU A 444 13.45 -24.86 -13.07
N SER A 445 13.48 -24.27 -11.88
CA SER A 445 13.46 -25.00 -10.61
C SER A 445 12.05 -25.42 -10.16
N VAL A 446 11.00 -24.72 -10.60
CA VAL A 446 9.60 -25.02 -10.24
C VAL A 446 8.83 -25.83 -11.29
N VAL A 447 9.43 -26.08 -12.47
CA VAL A 447 8.80 -26.87 -13.56
C VAL A 447 9.56 -28.17 -13.84
N SER A 448 8.88 -29.13 -14.46
CA SER A 448 9.42 -30.46 -14.79
C SER A 448 9.00 -30.94 -16.18
N GLY A 449 9.70 -31.94 -16.71
CA GLY A 449 9.35 -32.59 -17.98
C GLY A 449 9.45 -31.64 -19.18
N ASP A 450 8.47 -31.70 -20.08
CA ASP A 450 8.46 -31.00 -21.36
C ASP A 450 8.59 -29.47 -21.24
N VAL A 451 8.03 -28.88 -20.17
CA VAL A 451 8.11 -27.43 -19.94
C VAL A 451 9.56 -26.99 -19.67
N LYS A 452 10.33 -27.82 -18.95
CA LYS A 452 11.74 -27.54 -18.65
C LYS A 452 12.61 -27.62 -19.91
N ILE A 453 12.33 -28.60 -20.78
CA ILE A 453 13.00 -28.75 -22.07
C ILE A 453 12.70 -27.53 -22.96
N LEU A 454 11.43 -27.15 -23.06
CA LEU A 454 10.97 -26.01 -23.85
C LEU A 454 11.61 -24.68 -23.40
N LEU A 455 11.69 -24.43 -22.10
CA LEU A 455 12.33 -23.23 -21.56
C LEU A 455 13.81 -23.15 -21.97
N LYS A 456 14.51 -24.29 -21.91
CA LYS A 456 15.91 -24.39 -22.31
C LYS A 456 16.08 -24.13 -23.81
N GLU A 457 15.29 -24.77 -24.64
CA GLU A 457 15.30 -24.56 -26.10
C GLU A 457 15.04 -23.09 -26.46
N TRP A 458 14.04 -22.46 -25.83
CA TRP A 458 13.75 -21.04 -26.04
C TRP A 458 14.92 -20.16 -25.65
N LYS A 459 15.53 -20.40 -24.48
CA LYS A 459 16.70 -19.65 -24.02
C LYS A 459 17.89 -19.79 -24.95
N ASP A 460 18.21 -21.02 -25.36
CA ASP A 460 19.34 -21.32 -26.25
C ASP A 460 19.12 -20.75 -27.65
N SER A 461 17.86 -20.58 -28.08
CA SER A 461 17.49 -19.97 -29.36
C SER A 461 17.47 -18.43 -29.36
N LEU A 462 17.61 -17.79 -28.20
CA LEU A 462 17.67 -16.33 -28.15
C LEU A 462 18.93 -15.83 -28.84
N PRO A 463 18.88 -14.65 -29.50
CA PRO A 463 20.09 -14.02 -30.00
C PRO A 463 21.09 -13.87 -28.85
N ALA A 464 22.36 -14.25 -29.06
CA ALA A 464 23.42 -14.02 -28.10
C ALA A 464 23.46 -12.54 -27.68
N PRO A 465 23.91 -12.20 -26.44
CA PRO A 465 24.21 -10.83 -26.07
C PRO A 465 25.13 -10.24 -27.15
N ASN A 466 24.59 -9.28 -27.89
CA ASN A 466 25.07 -8.83 -29.18
C ASN A 466 26.56 -8.45 -29.15
N HIS A 467 27.24 -8.60 -30.29
CA HIS A 467 28.45 -7.83 -30.61
C HIS A 467 28.31 -6.35 -30.22
N LEU A 468 27.11 -5.78 -30.31
CA LEU A 468 26.76 -4.43 -29.85
C LEU A 468 27.10 -4.11 -28.38
N LEU A 469 27.00 -5.05 -27.44
CA LEU A 469 27.39 -4.80 -26.04
C LEU A 469 28.92 -4.76 -25.90
N GLN A 470 29.61 -5.65 -26.63
CA GLN A 470 31.07 -5.63 -26.70
C GLN A 470 31.56 -4.34 -27.38
N ASP A 471 30.96 -3.97 -28.52
CA ASP A 471 31.22 -2.72 -29.24
C ASP A 471 30.87 -1.49 -28.38
N LEU A 472 29.85 -1.58 -27.51
CA LEU A 472 29.49 -0.51 -26.58
C LEU A 472 30.53 -0.35 -25.47
N ILE A 473 30.95 -1.46 -24.85
CA ILE A 473 32.01 -1.46 -23.83
C ILE A 473 33.30 -0.90 -24.44
N GLU A 474 33.68 -1.36 -25.62
CA GLU A 474 34.87 -0.87 -26.34
C GLU A 474 34.74 0.61 -26.67
N ARG A 475 33.64 1.05 -27.30
CA ARG A 475 33.40 2.45 -27.65
C ARG A 475 33.41 3.38 -26.43
N ARG A 476 32.74 3.00 -25.34
CA ARG A 476 32.70 3.81 -24.11
C ARG A 476 34.05 3.81 -23.38
N SER A 477 34.80 2.71 -23.45
CA SER A 477 36.14 2.63 -22.85
C SER A 477 37.18 3.44 -23.63
N GLU A 478 37.17 3.37 -24.96
CA GLU A 478 38.06 4.14 -25.83
C GLU A 478 37.70 5.62 -25.87
N GLY A 479 36.40 5.95 -25.82
CA GLY A 479 35.89 7.31 -25.83
C GLY A 479 35.87 8.00 -24.46
N PHE A 480 36.20 7.30 -23.37
CA PHE A 480 36.21 7.89 -22.04
C PHE A 480 37.35 8.89 -21.89
N ASP A 481 36.99 10.13 -21.56
CA ASP A 481 37.93 11.20 -21.20
C ASP A 481 37.50 11.79 -19.85
N PHE A 482 38.34 11.60 -18.83
CA PHE A 482 38.09 12.10 -17.49
C PHE A 482 37.93 13.63 -17.45
N GLN A 483 38.58 14.37 -18.36
CA GLN A 483 38.46 15.83 -18.40
C GLN A 483 37.05 16.30 -18.78
N ASN A 484 36.27 15.45 -19.45
CA ASN A 484 34.91 15.72 -19.87
C ASN A 484 33.87 15.29 -18.82
N ALA A 485 34.30 14.69 -17.70
CA ALA A 485 33.39 14.23 -16.65
C ALA A 485 32.98 15.37 -15.70
N ASN A 486 31.68 15.56 -15.51
CA ASN A 486 31.13 16.42 -14.47
C ASN A 486 30.91 15.62 -13.18
N LEU A 487 31.83 15.78 -12.23
CA LEU A 487 31.80 15.04 -10.96
C LEU A 487 30.57 15.32 -10.10
N THR A 488 29.97 16.51 -10.19
CA THR A 488 28.75 16.84 -9.44
C THR A 488 27.55 16.07 -10.00
N ASN A 489 27.44 15.99 -11.33
CA ASN A 489 26.41 15.18 -11.98
C ASN A 489 26.66 13.69 -11.74
N GLY A 490 27.92 13.24 -11.82
CA GLY A 490 28.32 11.87 -11.53
C GLY A 490 27.94 11.43 -10.12
N ARG A 491 28.11 12.30 -9.11
CA ARG A 491 27.66 12.04 -7.73
C ARG A 491 26.14 11.88 -7.66
N ALA A 492 25.37 12.75 -8.31
CA ALA A 492 23.92 12.64 -8.34
C ALA A 492 23.44 11.35 -9.03
N LEU A 493 24.11 10.92 -10.10
CA LEU A 493 23.83 9.65 -10.79
C LEU A 493 24.19 8.43 -9.92
N PHE A 494 25.30 8.50 -9.16
CA PHE A 494 25.65 7.50 -8.16
C PHE A 494 24.58 7.41 -7.07
N GLU A 495 24.14 8.54 -6.51
CA GLU A 495 23.07 8.59 -5.52
C GLU A 495 21.77 7.98 -6.07
N LEU A 496 21.43 8.29 -7.32
CA LEU A 496 20.21 7.80 -7.97
C LEU A 496 20.22 6.27 -8.19
N ALA A 497 21.31 5.72 -8.71
CA ALA A 497 21.29 4.35 -9.27
C ALA A 497 22.26 3.35 -8.62
N CYS A 498 23.30 3.82 -7.94
CA CYS A 498 24.34 2.96 -7.38
C CYS A 498 24.27 2.88 -5.85
N SER A 499 23.93 3.98 -5.18
CA SER A 499 23.92 4.10 -3.71
C SER A 499 22.91 3.18 -3.03
N GLN A 500 21.88 2.75 -3.77
CA GLN A 500 20.88 1.78 -3.30
C GLN A 500 21.52 0.43 -2.95
N CYS A 501 22.65 0.09 -3.58
CA CYS A 501 23.33 -1.19 -3.38
C CYS A 501 24.79 -1.05 -2.94
N HIS A 502 25.46 0.03 -3.31
CA HIS A 502 26.89 0.24 -3.09
C HIS A 502 27.14 1.40 -2.13
N GLN A 503 28.26 1.32 -1.41
CA GLN A 503 28.71 2.34 -0.47
C GLN A 503 30.02 2.98 -0.95
N ILE A 504 30.15 4.29 -0.79
CA ILE A 504 31.39 5.08 -0.97
C ILE A 504 31.51 6.04 0.21
N ALA A 505 32.68 6.12 0.84
CA ALA A 505 32.96 7.01 1.97
C ALA A 505 31.93 6.88 3.13
N GLY A 506 31.35 5.69 3.29
CA GLY A 506 30.30 5.43 4.29
C GLY A 506 28.87 5.81 3.86
N GLU A 507 28.67 6.42 2.70
CA GLU A 507 27.36 6.79 2.15
C GLU A 507 26.86 5.74 1.15
N GLY A 508 25.58 5.35 1.27
CA GLY A 508 24.95 4.29 0.47
C GLY A 508 24.75 2.98 1.24
N ALA A 509 24.21 1.96 0.57
CA ALA A 509 23.91 0.67 1.16
C ALA A 509 25.06 -0.33 0.99
N LEU A 510 25.15 -1.31 1.89
CA LEU A 510 26.16 -2.38 1.83
C LEU A 510 25.56 -3.69 1.28
N ILE A 511 24.83 -3.58 0.16
CA ILE A 511 24.22 -4.74 -0.49
C ILE A 511 25.26 -5.43 -1.37
N GLY A 512 25.84 -4.70 -2.31
CA GLY A 512 27.00 -5.06 -3.12
C GLY A 512 28.33 -4.64 -2.45
N PRO A 513 29.47 -4.79 -3.14
CA PRO A 513 30.76 -4.39 -2.62
C PRO A 513 30.82 -2.88 -2.37
N GLN A 514 31.54 -2.45 -1.32
CA GLN A 514 31.95 -1.06 -1.19
C GLN A 514 32.80 -0.66 -2.41
N LEU A 515 32.63 0.57 -2.88
CA LEU A 515 33.31 1.10 -4.05
C LEU A 515 34.46 2.05 -3.68
N ASP A 516 34.78 2.17 -2.39
CA ASP A 516 36.03 2.77 -1.93
C ASP A 516 37.23 2.07 -2.60
N GLY A 517 38.13 2.84 -3.21
CA GLY A 517 39.25 2.30 -4.01
C GLY A 517 38.90 1.69 -5.37
N VAL A 518 37.65 1.78 -5.86
CA VAL A 518 37.23 1.16 -7.13
C VAL A 518 38.04 1.67 -8.34
N ALA A 519 38.59 2.88 -8.28
CA ALA A 519 39.48 3.43 -9.32
C ALA A 519 40.67 2.51 -9.66
N SER A 520 41.13 1.70 -8.72
CA SER A 520 42.22 0.74 -8.93
C SER A 520 41.91 -0.35 -9.97
N ARG A 521 40.63 -0.58 -10.29
CA ARG A 521 40.21 -1.51 -11.35
C ARG A 521 40.57 -1.03 -12.75
N GLY A 522 40.73 0.29 -12.93
CA GLY A 522 40.96 0.92 -14.23
C GLY A 522 39.67 1.12 -15.04
N VAL A 523 39.69 2.12 -15.93
CA VAL A 523 38.52 2.62 -16.67
C VAL A 523 37.79 1.52 -17.44
N ALA A 524 38.50 0.81 -18.32
CA ALA A 524 37.89 -0.22 -19.17
C ALA A 524 37.20 -1.32 -18.36
N ARG A 525 37.80 -1.67 -17.21
CA ARG A 525 37.23 -2.69 -16.33
C ARG A 525 36.02 -2.17 -15.57
N LEU A 526 36.08 -0.95 -15.05
CA LEU A 526 34.95 -0.33 -14.35
C LEU A 526 33.74 -0.19 -15.28
N ILE A 527 33.97 0.20 -16.53
CA ILE A 527 32.92 0.27 -17.56
C ILE A 527 32.33 -1.11 -17.86
N GLU A 528 33.16 -2.14 -18.01
CA GLU A 528 32.68 -3.52 -18.18
C GLU A 528 31.88 -4.00 -16.96
N ASP A 529 32.35 -3.73 -15.74
CA ASP A 529 31.66 -4.14 -14.52
C ASP A 529 30.28 -3.45 -14.38
N ILE A 530 30.12 -2.22 -14.90
CA ILE A 530 28.84 -1.51 -14.92
C ILE A 530 27.92 -2.04 -16.03
N LEU A 531 28.43 -2.21 -17.24
CA LEU A 531 27.61 -2.60 -18.41
C LEU A 531 27.35 -4.11 -18.50
N ALA A 532 28.18 -4.92 -17.85
CA ALA A 532 28.10 -6.37 -17.89
C ALA A 532 28.45 -7.00 -16.52
N PRO A 533 27.74 -6.66 -15.43
CA PRO A 533 28.11 -7.02 -14.05
C PRO A 533 28.16 -8.52 -13.77
N SER A 534 27.52 -9.33 -14.64
CA SER A 534 27.51 -10.78 -14.51
C SER A 534 28.74 -11.47 -15.10
N ARG A 535 29.56 -10.77 -15.92
CA ARG A 535 30.79 -11.34 -16.48
C ARG A 535 31.84 -11.59 -15.41
N ASN A 536 31.81 -10.82 -14.32
CA ASN A 536 32.91 -10.70 -13.39
C ASN A 536 32.43 -10.54 -11.95
N MET A 537 31.87 -11.60 -11.39
CA MET A 537 31.29 -11.59 -10.05
C MET A 537 32.23 -12.22 -9.04
N ASP A 538 32.49 -11.48 -7.96
CA ASP A 538 33.23 -12.01 -6.82
C ASP A 538 32.38 -13.09 -6.10
N PRO A 539 32.96 -14.24 -5.74
CA PRO A 539 32.26 -15.31 -5.02
C PRO A 539 31.46 -14.86 -3.79
N ALA A 540 31.89 -13.82 -3.09
CA ALA A 540 31.20 -13.28 -1.93
C ALA A 540 29.82 -12.64 -2.24
N PHE A 541 29.57 -12.30 -3.51
CA PHE A 541 28.33 -11.65 -3.96
C PHE A 541 27.50 -12.56 -4.88
N GLN A 542 27.80 -13.86 -4.91
CA GLN A 542 27.01 -14.82 -5.68
C GLN A 542 25.62 -15.02 -5.07
N VAL A 543 24.62 -15.09 -5.95
CA VAL A 543 23.22 -15.30 -5.56
C VAL A 543 22.95 -16.79 -5.41
N TYR A 544 22.32 -17.16 -4.29
CA TYR A 544 21.76 -18.49 -4.10
C TYR A 544 20.30 -18.52 -4.54
N LEU A 545 19.94 -19.53 -5.32
CA LEU A 545 18.57 -20.01 -5.46
C LEU A 545 18.32 -21.13 -4.46
N ILE A 546 17.36 -20.90 -3.57
CA ILE A 546 16.98 -21.85 -2.54
C ILE A 546 15.58 -22.33 -2.85
N THR A 547 15.44 -23.64 -3.07
CA THR A 547 14.14 -24.29 -3.14
C THR A 547 13.77 -24.78 -1.76
N MET A 548 12.60 -24.36 -1.27
CA MET A 548 12.04 -24.72 0.03
C MET A 548 11.26 -26.05 -0.07
N ALA A 549 11.02 -26.69 1.07
CA ALA A 549 10.32 -27.98 1.15
C ALA A 549 8.86 -27.91 0.70
N ASP A 550 8.23 -26.74 0.83
CA ASP A 550 6.88 -26.43 0.33
C ASP A 550 6.83 -26.12 -1.18
N GLY A 551 7.99 -26.10 -1.84
CA GLY A 551 8.13 -25.84 -3.27
C GLY A 551 8.33 -24.36 -3.64
N GLU A 552 8.38 -23.43 -2.67
CA GLU A 552 8.74 -22.04 -2.94
C GLU A 552 10.22 -21.92 -3.32
N VAL A 553 10.55 -21.03 -4.26
CA VAL A 553 11.93 -20.75 -4.64
C VAL A 553 12.25 -19.30 -4.34
N ILE A 554 13.23 -19.10 -3.46
CA ILE A 554 13.73 -17.78 -3.09
C ILE A 554 15.13 -17.57 -3.68
N SER A 555 15.48 -16.31 -3.90
CA SER A 555 16.81 -15.92 -4.39
C SER A 555 17.39 -14.84 -3.49
N GLY A 556 18.65 -14.98 -3.09
CA GLY A 556 19.34 -13.92 -2.37
C GLY A 556 20.83 -14.19 -2.18
N MET A 557 21.57 -13.15 -1.82
CA MET A 557 23.00 -13.23 -1.50
C MET A 557 23.19 -13.61 -0.04
N PRO A 558 24.11 -14.54 0.28
CA PRO A 558 24.31 -15.00 1.65
C PRO A 558 24.89 -13.87 2.51
N ARG A 559 24.29 -13.65 3.69
CA ARG A 559 24.79 -12.70 4.69
C ARG A 559 25.43 -13.41 5.86
N ARG A 560 24.74 -14.41 6.40
CA ARG A 560 25.22 -15.22 7.51
C ARG A 560 24.49 -16.55 7.55
N GLU A 561 25.18 -17.59 8.00
CA GLU A 561 24.58 -18.85 8.41
C GLU A 561 24.94 -19.07 9.87
N GLN A 562 23.92 -19.18 10.74
CA GLN A 562 24.10 -19.36 12.19
C GLN A 562 23.12 -20.40 12.71
N GLY A 563 23.66 -21.49 13.26
CA GLY A 563 22.86 -22.60 13.77
C GLY A 563 21.98 -23.19 12.67
N ASN A 564 20.66 -23.03 12.82
CA ASN A 564 19.67 -23.54 11.87
C ASN A 564 19.05 -22.45 10.97
N ALA A 565 19.63 -21.24 10.95
CA ALA A 565 19.16 -20.12 10.14
C ALA A 565 20.19 -19.75 9.07
N PHE A 566 19.73 -19.65 7.83
CA PHE A 566 20.48 -19.07 6.71
C PHE A 566 19.83 -17.75 6.31
N VAL A 567 20.59 -16.67 6.45
CA VAL A 567 20.13 -15.32 6.16
C VAL A 567 20.70 -14.89 4.84
N LEU A 568 19.79 -14.50 3.95
CA LEU A 568 20.07 -13.97 2.62
C LEU A 568 19.64 -12.51 2.57
N ALA A 569 20.23 -11.71 1.70
CA ALA A 569 19.64 -10.46 1.25
C ALA A 569 19.07 -10.64 -0.16
N ASP A 570 17.83 -10.23 -0.38
CA ASP A 570 17.23 -10.23 -1.71
C ASP A 570 17.67 -9.00 -2.54
N ALA A 571 17.14 -8.88 -3.76
CA ALA A 571 17.44 -7.77 -4.67
C ALA A 571 17.00 -6.39 -4.15
N SER A 572 16.12 -6.33 -3.14
CA SER A 572 15.72 -5.09 -2.47
C SER A 572 16.57 -4.76 -1.24
N GLY A 573 17.54 -5.62 -0.90
CA GLY A 573 18.36 -5.49 0.31
C GLY A 573 17.69 -6.01 1.58
N GLN A 574 16.47 -6.53 1.49
CA GLN A 574 15.77 -7.08 2.64
C GLN A 574 16.39 -8.40 3.05
N GLU A 575 16.65 -8.56 4.36
CA GLU A 575 17.11 -9.83 4.91
C GLU A 575 15.97 -10.86 4.96
N LEU A 576 16.16 -11.95 4.24
CA LEU A 576 15.31 -13.14 4.27
C LEU A 576 16.01 -14.20 5.13
N THR A 577 15.35 -14.61 6.22
CA THR A 577 15.84 -15.72 7.05
C THR A 577 15.10 -16.99 6.69
N VAL A 578 15.84 -18.01 6.26
CA VAL A 578 15.30 -19.35 6.02
C VAL A 578 15.89 -20.39 6.94
N ASN A 579 15.04 -21.31 7.37
CA ASN A 579 15.46 -22.41 8.23
C ASN A 579 16.12 -23.50 7.37
N LEU A 580 17.34 -23.94 7.73
CA LEU A 580 18.08 -24.95 6.95
C LEU A 580 17.27 -26.25 6.80
N SER A 581 16.47 -26.63 7.80
CA SER A 581 15.64 -27.84 7.76
C SER A 581 14.52 -27.78 6.73
N ASN A 582 14.13 -26.57 6.31
CA ASN A 582 13.07 -26.35 5.32
C ASN A 582 13.64 -26.17 3.91
N ILE A 583 14.96 -26.27 3.73
CA ILE A 583 15.61 -26.13 2.43
C ILE A 583 15.73 -27.49 1.75
N ARG A 584 15.16 -27.59 0.56
CA ARG A 584 15.26 -28.76 -0.30
C ARG A 584 16.54 -28.76 -1.13
N THR A 585 16.86 -27.65 -1.78
CA THR A 585 18.09 -27.49 -2.58
C THR A 585 18.64 -26.07 -2.50
N ARG A 586 19.95 -25.93 -2.70
CA ARG A 586 20.65 -24.65 -2.83
C ARG A 586 21.55 -24.71 -4.04
N ASN A 587 21.37 -23.77 -4.97
CA ASN A 587 22.17 -23.68 -6.18
C ASN A 587 22.71 -22.25 -6.33
N LEU A 588 23.95 -22.14 -6.79
CA LEU A 588 24.54 -20.84 -7.14
C LEU A 588 24.06 -20.39 -8.53
N VAL A 589 23.81 -19.10 -8.66
CA VAL A 589 23.46 -18.45 -9.94
C VAL A 589 24.65 -17.64 -10.44
N SER A 590 24.98 -17.78 -11.72
CA SER A 590 26.08 -17.06 -12.37
C SER A 590 25.69 -15.64 -12.85
N GLN A 591 24.61 -15.04 -12.34
CA GLN A 591 24.15 -13.68 -12.68
C GLN A 591 24.12 -12.79 -11.44
N SER A 592 24.60 -11.56 -11.60
CA SER A 592 24.68 -10.56 -10.53
C SER A 592 23.30 -10.03 -10.16
N LEU A 593 23.11 -9.56 -8.91
CA LEU A 593 21.94 -8.76 -8.54
C LEU A 593 22.01 -7.33 -9.11
N MET A 594 23.21 -6.88 -9.51
CA MET A 594 23.37 -5.59 -10.17
C MET A 594 22.67 -5.62 -11.54
N PRO A 595 21.79 -4.64 -11.84
CA PRO A 595 21.14 -4.53 -13.15
C PRO A 595 22.16 -4.41 -14.29
N ASP A 596 21.85 -4.91 -15.49
CA ASP A 596 22.71 -4.84 -16.67
C ASP A 596 22.23 -3.83 -17.73
N ASN A 597 21.28 -2.94 -17.38
CA ASN A 597 20.62 -1.99 -18.27
C ASN A 597 21.11 -0.54 -18.12
N PHE A 598 22.32 -0.35 -17.62
CA PHE A 598 22.88 1.00 -17.39
C PHE A 598 23.17 1.77 -18.68
N ASP A 599 23.24 1.09 -19.82
CA ASP A 599 23.30 1.68 -21.15
C ASP A 599 21.97 2.34 -21.58
N GLU A 600 20.85 1.81 -21.09
CA GLU A 600 19.52 2.40 -21.30
C GLU A 600 19.20 3.49 -20.28
N LEU A 601 19.76 3.39 -19.07
CA LEU A 601 19.50 4.33 -17.98
C LEU A 601 20.25 5.65 -18.13
N PHE A 602 21.44 5.61 -18.73
CA PHE A 602 22.32 6.76 -18.87
C PHE A 602 22.77 6.94 -20.32
N ASP A 603 22.63 8.16 -20.83
CA ASP A 603 23.29 8.54 -22.08
C ASP A 603 24.82 8.54 -21.93
N ASP A 604 25.54 8.70 -23.04
CA ASP A 604 27.00 8.61 -23.04
C ASP A 604 27.69 9.66 -22.15
N GLN A 605 27.12 10.86 -22.00
CA GLN A 605 27.69 11.90 -21.16
C GLN A 605 27.40 11.63 -19.68
N GLN A 606 26.17 11.26 -19.34
CA GLN A 606 25.79 10.85 -17.98
C GLN A 606 26.63 9.66 -17.52
N PHE A 607 26.85 8.68 -18.40
CA PHE A 607 27.70 7.54 -18.09
C PHE A 607 29.16 7.96 -17.88
N THR A 608 29.68 8.89 -18.68
CA THR A 608 31.02 9.48 -18.50
C THR A 608 31.14 10.21 -17.17
N ASP A 609 30.13 11.00 -16.79
CA ASP A 609 30.07 11.71 -15.52
C ASP A 609 30.08 10.74 -14.32
N LEU A 610 29.27 9.68 -14.38
CA LEU A 610 29.23 8.62 -13.35
C LEU A 610 30.59 7.93 -13.21
N VAL A 611 31.18 7.48 -14.32
CA VAL A 611 32.49 6.80 -14.30
C VAL A 611 33.58 7.77 -13.81
N GLY A 612 33.55 9.03 -14.23
CA GLY A 612 34.48 10.05 -13.74
C GLY A 612 34.36 10.30 -12.24
N PHE A 613 33.14 10.38 -11.71
CA PHE A 613 32.92 10.45 -10.26
C PHE A 613 33.47 9.22 -9.53
N LEU A 614 33.14 8.01 -10.00
CA LEU A 614 33.63 6.77 -9.40
C LEU A 614 35.16 6.66 -9.41
N LEU A 615 35.83 7.19 -10.43
CA LEU A 615 37.30 7.23 -10.51
C LEU A 615 37.90 8.32 -9.59
N HIS A 616 37.20 9.43 -9.38
CA HIS A 616 37.67 10.53 -8.54
C HIS A 616 37.54 10.21 -7.05
N ASP A 617 36.33 9.88 -6.60
CA ASP A 617 35.97 9.83 -5.18
C ASP A 617 36.52 8.59 -4.47
N SER A 618 36.91 7.58 -5.24
CA SER A 618 37.57 6.37 -4.71
C SER A 618 39.09 6.50 -4.55
N SER A 619 39.63 7.72 -4.72
CA SER A 619 41.06 8.04 -4.58
C SER A 619 41.46 8.56 -3.19
N HIS A 620 40.52 8.64 -2.23
CA HIS A 620 40.73 9.21 -0.89
C HIS A 620 40.58 8.20 0.24
#